data_AF-A0AAF1KPV1-F1
#
_entry.id   AF-A0AAF1KPV1-F1
#
_cell.length_a   1.000
_cell.length_b   1.000
_cell.length_c   1.000
_cell.angle_alpha   90.00
_cell.angle_beta   90.00
_cell.angle_gamma   90.00
#
_symmetry.space_group_name_H-M   'P 1'
#
loop_
_entity.id
_entity.type
_entity.pdbx_description
1 polymer ?
#
loop_
_entity_poly.entity_id
_entity_poly.type
_entity_poly.pdbx_seq_one_letter_code
_entity_poly.pdbx_strand_id
1 'polypeptide(L)'
;MTANAKSTSAKSLRLPTLDDVNSGVVSMDEYEIAHGEDIPELTEGTMAGALPISELPQLKAAFEKARGERGPQKAAVKERIGLRLDAEVVSHFRQTGPGWQSRINAVLTEYVKATGK
;
A
#
# COMPACT_ATOMS: atom_id res chain seq x y z
N MET A 1 40.67 9.75 27.81
CA MET A 1 39.46 9.91 26.97
C MET A 1 38.45 8.87 27.43
N THR A 2 37.55 9.27 28.34
CA THR A 2 36.58 8.37 28.97
C THR A 2 35.27 8.40 28.19
N ALA A 3 34.93 7.28 27.56
CA ALA A 3 33.65 7.09 26.88
C ALA A 3 32.51 7.06 27.90
N ASN A 4 31.50 7.90 27.70
CA ASN A 4 30.34 7.98 28.57
C ASN A 4 29.25 7.05 28.01
N ALA A 5 29.06 5.91 28.67
CA ALA A 5 27.99 4.97 28.37
C ALA A 5 26.65 5.59 28.76
N LYS A 6 25.81 5.93 27.77
CA LYS A 6 24.44 6.38 28.03
C LYS A 6 23.57 5.17 28.40
N SER A 7 22.90 5.33 29.53
CA SER A 7 22.04 4.39 30.23
C SER A 7 20.91 3.84 29.35
N THR A 8 20.79 2.50 29.36
CA THR A 8 19.68 1.74 28.81
C THR A 8 18.45 1.91 29.70
N SER A 9 17.55 2.86 29.37
CA SER A 9 16.23 2.94 30.00
C SER A 9 15.25 2.06 29.23
N ALA A 10 14.51 1.22 29.96
CA ALA A 10 13.54 0.26 29.43
C ALA A 10 12.52 0.97 28.51
N LYS A 11 12.65 0.73 27.21
CA LYS A 11 11.79 1.33 26.18
C LYS A 11 10.37 0.74 26.30
N SER A 12 9.40 1.60 26.60
CA SER A 12 7.97 1.29 26.60
C SER A 12 7.57 0.52 25.33
N LEU A 13 6.74 -0.53 25.45
CA LEU A 13 6.24 -1.34 24.33
C LEU A 13 5.30 -0.59 23.36
N ARG A 14 5.09 0.73 23.55
CA ARG A 14 4.21 1.57 22.72
C ARG A 14 5.06 2.41 21.75
N LEU A 15 4.60 2.55 20.51
CA LEU A 15 5.18 3.48 19.54
C LEU A 15 5.16 4.94 20.08
N PRO A 16 6.26 5.71 19.96
CA PRO A 16 6.30 7.11 20.33
C PRO A 16 5.27 7.93 19.55
N THR A 17 4.72 8.98 20.16
CA THR A 17 3.76 9.91 19.55
C THR A 17 4.36 11.30 19.37
N LEU A 18 3.76 12.15 18.53
CA LEU A 18 4.22 13.55 18.36
C LEU A 18 4.16 14.34 19.68
N ASP A 19 3.25 14.00 20.60
CA ASP A 19 3.20 14.60 21.93
C ASP A 19 4.45 14.27 22.76
N ASP A 20 5.08 13.11 22.54
CA ASP A 20 6.33 12.72 23.20
C ASP A 20 7.53 13.51 22.64
N VAL A 21 7.46 13.91 21.36
CA VAL A 21 8.43 14.81 20.73
C VAL A 21 8.26 16.23 21.26
N ASN A 22 7.02 16.73 21.30
CA ASN A 22 6.70 18.07 21.80
C ASN A 22 7.03 18.25 23.29
N SER A 23 6.91 17.20 24.09
CA SER A 23 7.29 17.19 25.51
C SER A 23 8.79 16.96 25.75
N GLY A 24 9.57 16.72 24.69
CA GLY A 24 11.01 16.50 24.74
C GLY A 24 11.43 15.16 25.32
N VAL A 25 10.50 14.20 25.43
CA VAL A 25 10.75 12.84 25.93
C VAL A 25 11.50 12.01 24.89
N VAL A 26 11.24 12.26 23.61
CA VAL A 26 11.85 11.57 22.46
C VAL A 26 12.26 12.62 21.43
N SER A 27 13.39 12.41 20.75
CA SER A 27 13.79 13.27 19.64
C SER A 27 12.94 13.03 18.38
N MET A 28 12.91 13.99 17.46
CA MET A 28 12.22 13.83 16.18
C MET A 28 12.79 12.64 15.39
N ASP A 29 14.13 12.51 15.35
CA ASP A 29 14.81 11.40 14.69
C ASP A 29 14.42 10.03 15.28
N GLU A 30 14.33 9.94 16.61
CA GLU A 30 13.89 8.70 17.28
C GLU A 30 12.41 8.37 17.02
N TYR A 31 11.58 9.39 16.79
CA TYR A 31 10.19 9.23 16.36
C TYR A 31 10.15 8.70 14.91
N GLU A 32 10.87 9.33 13.99
CA GLU A 32 10.91 8.95 12.55
C GLU A 32 11.43 7.53 12.35
N ILE A 33 12.48 7.13 13.07
CA ILE A 33 13.00 5.75 13.07
C ILE A 33 11.94 4.77 13.61
N ALA A 34 11.22 5.13 14.68
CA ALA A 34 10.21 4.25 15.28
C ALA A 34 8.96 4.05 14.41
N HIS A 35 8.62 5.03 13.57
CA HIS A 35 7.52 4.95 12.60
C HIS A 35 7.93 4.41 11.23
N GLY A 36 9.21 4.08 11.05
CA GLY A 36 9.74 3.52 9.81
C GLY A 36 9.81 4.54 8.68
N GLU A 37 9.92 5.83 9.00
CA GLU A 37 10.15 6.91 8.04
C GLU A 37 11.64 7.05 7.72
N ASP A 38 12.51 6.76 8.71
CA ASP A 38 13.97 6.65 8.53
C ASP A 38 14.43 5.20 8.73
N ILE A 39 14.43 4.43 7.64
CA ILE A 39 14.89 3.04 7.60
C ILE A 39 16.35 3.01 7.16
N PRO A 40 17.26 2.32 7.89
CA PRO A 40 18.65 2.22 7.49
C PRO A 40 18.79 1.55 6.12
N GLU A 41 19.79 1.98 5.36
CA GLU A 41 20.07 1.39 4.05
C GLU A 41 20.31 -0.12 4.15
N LEU A 42 19.81 -0.85 3.15
CA LEU A 42 20.00 -2.29 3.06
C LEU A 42 21.47 -2.60 2.68
N THR A 43 22.30 -2.82 3.68
CA THR A 43 23.72 -3.16 3.52
C THR A 43 23.94 -4.66 3.28
N GLU A 44 25.09 -5.02 2.71
CA GLU A 44 25.47 -6.43 2.49
C GLU A 44 25.50 -7.25 3.80
N GLY A 45 25.95 -6.64 4.91
CA GLY A 45 25.93 -7.28 6.23
C GLY A 45 24.51 -7.60 6.71
N THR A 46 23.56 -6.69 6.48
CA THR A 46 22.14 -6.94 6.81
C THR A 46 21.51 -7.99 5.90
N MET A 47 21.89 -8.05 4.62
CA MET A 47 21.45 -9.11 3.72
C MET A 47 22.05 -10.47 4.07
N ALA A 48 23.31 -10.53 4.50
CA ALA A 48 23.97 -11.77 4.90
C ALA A 48 23.34 -12.41 6.16
N GLY A 49 22.73 -11.59 7.04
CA GLY A 49 21.97 -12.05 8.20
C GLY A 49 20.50 -12.36 7.93
N ALA A 50 20.02 -12.23 6.68
CA ALA A 50 18.63 -12.51 6.35
C ALA A 50 18.33 -14.01 6.47
N LEU A 51 17.27 -14.35 7.21
CA LEU A 51 16.82 -15.73 7.38
C LEU A 51 15.86 -16.13 6.25
N PRO A 52 15.98 -17.35 5.69
CA PRO A 52 15.01 -17.83 4.72
C PRO A 52 13.65 -18.02 5.40
N ILE A 53 12.57 -17.75 4.66
CA ILE A 53 11.21 -17.81 5.24
C ILE A 53 10.82 -19.20 5.76
N SER A 54 11.52 -20.25 5.32
CA SER A 54 11.39 -21.62 5.83
C SER A 54 11.80 -21.78 7.29
N GLU A 55 12.71 -20.94 7.79
CA GLU A 55 13.18 -20.95 9.18
C GLU A 55 12.27 -20.14 10.10
N LEU A 56 11.23 -19.48 9.56
CA LEU A 56 10.24 -18.68 10.28
C LEU A 56 8.83 -19.30 10.12
N PRO A 57 8.51 -20.38 10.85
CA PRO A 57 7.27 -21.14 10.66
C PRO A 57 6.00 -20.30 10.82
N GLN A 58 6.00 -19.34 11.74
CA GLN A 58 4.90 -18.39 11.96
C GLN A 58 4.66 -17.45 10.77
N LEU A 59 5.73 -17.03 10.09
CA LEU A 59 5.64 -16.16 8.92
C LEU A 59 5.23 -16.98 7.69
N LYS A 60 5.83 -18.14 7.49
CA LYS A 60 5.51 -19.06 6.39
C LYS A 60 4.02 -19.39 6.36
N ALA A 61 3.43 -19.76 7.50
CA ALA A 61 2.00 -20.05 7.59
C ALA A 61 1.11 -18.84 7.23
N ALA A 62 1.51 -17.63 7.63
CA ALA A 62 0.81 -16.41 7.28
C ALA A 62 0.88 -16.10 5.78
N PHE A 63 2.05 -16.27 5.17
CA PHE A 63 2.25 -16.10 3.73
C PHE A 63 1.52 -17.16 2.90
N GLU A 64 1.51 -18.42 3.34
CA GLU A 64 0.76 -19.49 2.67
C GLU A 64 -0.75 -19.24 2.73
N LYS A 65 -1.26 -18.77 3.87
CA LYS A 65 -2.67 -18.39 4.02
C LYS A 65 -3.05 -17.20 3.12
N ALA A 66 -2.18 -16.19 3.05
CA ALA A 66 -2.41 -15.00 2.22
C ALA A 66 -2.12 -15.23 0.72
N ARG A 67 -1.54 -16.37 0.35
CA ARG A 67 -1.14 -16.65 -1.03
C ARG A 67 -2.39 -16.85 -1.91
N GLY A 68 -2.63 -15.88 -2.79
CA GLY A 68 -3.79 -15.88 -3.68
C GLY A 68 -5.02 -15.18 -3.11
N GLU A 69 -4.99 -14.77 -1.83
CA GLU A 69 -5.99 -13.87 -1.27
C GLU A 69 -5.66 -12.44 -1.74
N ARG A 70 -6.36 -12.00 -2.78
CA ARG A 70 -6.34 -10.59 -3.16
C ARG A 70 -7.05 -9.82 -2.04
N GLY A 71 -6.45 -8.71 -1.59
CA GLY A 71 -7.08 -7.83 -0.62
C GLY A 71 -8.49 -7.40 -1.07
N PRO A 72 -9.35 -7.00 -0.13
CA PRO A 72 -10.74 -6.62 -0.42
C PRO A 72 -10.77 -5.63 -1.59
N GLN A 73 -11.61 -5.94 -2.58
CA GLN A 73 -11.68 -5.14 -3.80
C GLN A 73 -12.20 -3.75 -3.45
N LYS A 74 -11.32 -2.74 -3.51
CA LYS A 74 -11.64 -1.35 -3.14
C LYS A 74 -12.61 -0.64 -4.10
N ALA A 75 -12.81 -1.17 -5.31
CA ALA A 75 -13.68 -0.57 -6.33
C ALA A 75 -14.96 -1.39 -6.52
N ALA A 76 -16.11 -0.72 -6.59
CA ALA A 76 -17.39 -1.34 -6.91
C ALA A 76 -17.28 -2.19 -8.19
N VAL A 77 -17.84 -3.40 -8.15
CA VAL A 77 -17.83 -4.32 -9.28
C VAL A 77 -18.69 -3.73 -10.40
N LYS A 78 -18.12 -3.62 -11.60
CA LYS A 78 -18.87 -3.19 -12.79
C LYS A 78 -19.98 -4.20 -13.07
N GLU A 79 -21.21 -3.73 -13.26
CA GLU A 79 -22.33 -4.60 -13.60
C GLU A 79 -22.23 -5.07 -15.07
N ARG A 80 -22.34 -6.38 -15.30
CA ARG A 80 -22.34 -6.95 -16.66
C ARG A 80 -23.76 -7.00 -17.19
N ILE A 81 -24.14 -5.98 -17.96
CA ILE A 81 -25.45 -5.90 -18.62
C ILE A 81 -25.36 -6.14 -20.12
N GLY A 82 -26.43 -6.68 -20.71
CA GLY A 82 -26.60 -6.79 -22.16
C GLY A 82 -27.26 -5.53 -22.74
N LEU A 83 -26.46 -4.52 -23.08
CA LEU A 83 -26.94 -3.25 -23.67
C LEU A 83 -26.83 -3.27 -25.20
N ARG A 84 -27.85 -2.74 -25.89
CA ARG A 84 -27.81 -2.47 -27.34
C ARG A 84 -27.40 -1.02 -27.57
N LEU A 85 -26.44 -0.81 -28.45
CA LEU A 85 -25.94 0.49 -28.86
C LEU A 85 -25.98 0.58 -30.38
N ASP A 86 -26.04 1.80 -30.91
CA ASP A 86 -25.98 2.02 -32.36
C ASP A 86 -24.68 1.49 -32.97
N ALA A 87 -24.79 0.96 -34.18
CA ALA A 87 -23.66 0.33 -34.87
C ALA A 87 -22.50 1.31 -35.11
N GLU A 88 -22.81 2.58 -35.39
CA GLU A 88 -21.81 3.63 -35.59
C GLU A 88 -20.99 3.89 -34.33
N VAL A 89 -21.64 3.98 -33.16
CA VAL A 89 -20.99 4.16 -31.86
C VAL A 89 -20.04 3.01 -31.57
N VAL A 90 -20.51 1.77 -31.72
CA VAL A 90 -19.68 0.58 -31.48
C VAL A 90 -18.51 0.52 -32.45
N SER A 91 -18.73 0.85 -33.73
CA SER A 91 -17.68 0.89 -34.75
C SER A 91 -16.59 1.91 -34.41
N HIS A 92 -17.00 3.13 -34.03
CA HIS A 92 -16.09 4.20 -33.64
C HIS A 92 -15.18 3.77 -32.49
N PHE A 93 -15.74 3.24 -31.40
CA PHE A 93 -14.93 2.79 -30.27
C PHE A 93 -14.08 1.57 -30.62
N ARG A 94 -14.56 0.60 -31.39
CA ARG A 94 -13.75 -0.58 -31.76
C ARG A 94 -12.49 -0.21 -32.55
N GLN A 95 -12.56 0.82 -33.41
CA GLN A 95 -11.40 1.31 -34.17
C GLN A 95 -10.28 1.87 -33.27
N THR A 96 -10.60 2.29 -32.04
CA THR A 96 -9.60 2.75 -31.06
C THR A 96 -8.71 1.61 -30.51
N GLY A 97 -9.01 0.35 -30.84
CA GLY A 97 -8.21 -0.81 -30.46
C GLY A 97 -8.53 -1.39 -29.08
N PRO A 98 -7.60 -2.16 -28.47
CA PRO A 98 -7.80 -2.77 -27.15
C PRO A 98 -8.22 -1.74 -26.10
N GLY A 99 -9.16 -2.12 -25.24
CA GLY A 99 -9.72 -1.24 -24.21
C GLY A 99 -10.89 -0.36 -24.65
N TRP A 100 -11.41 -0.52 -25.88
CA TRP A 100 -12.56 0.25 -26.37
C TRP A 100 -13.80 0.20 -25.47
N GLN A 101 -14.06 -0.94 -24.81
CA GLN A 101 -15.15 -1.09 -23.84
C GLN A 101 -14.95 -0.22 -22.59
N SER A 102 -13.70 -0.01 -22.17
CA SER A 102 -13.40 0.88 -21.05
C SER A 102 -13.54 2.35 -21.46
N ARG A 103 -13.16 2.69 -22.71
CA ARG A 103 -13.34 4.04 -23.25
C ARG A 103 -14.81 4.43 -23.39
N ILE A 104 -15.65 3.57 -23.94
CA ILE A 104 -17.09 3.86 -24.03
C ILE A 104 -17.73 4.01 -22.64
N ASN A 105 -17.32 3.17 -21.67
CA ASN A 105 -17.79 3.31 -20.29
C ASN A 105 -17.36 4.64 -19.65
N ALA A 106 -16.15 5.14 -19.94
CA ALA A 106 -15.68 6.42 -19.43
C ALA A 106 -16.56 7.57 -19.94
N VAL A 107 -16.89 7.58 -21.24
CA VAL A 107 -17.78 8.59 -21.84
C VAL A 107 -19.17 8.56 -21.21
N LEU A 108 -19.75 7.37 -21.02
CA LEU A 108 -21.04 7.24 -20.32
C LEU A 108 -20.97 7.74 -18.87
N THR A 109 -19.85 7.48 -18.19
CA THR A 109 -19.63 7.97 -16.82
C THR A 109 -19.54 9.50 -16.76
N GLU A 110 -18.82 10.10 -17.71
CA GLU A 110 -18.73 11.56 -17.82
C GLU A 110 -20.10 12.19 -18.11
N TYR A 111 -20.88 11.59 -19.01
CA TYR A 111 -22.26 12.02 -19.25
C TYR A 111 -23.11 11.96 -17.98
N VAL A 112 -23.06 10.88 -17.22
CA VAL A 112 -23.78 10.75 -15.94
C VAL A 112 -23.35 11.82 -14.94
N LYS A 113 -22.04 12.10 -14.82
CA LYS A 113 -21.52 13.16 -13.94
C LYS A 113 -21.96 14.55 -14.38
N ALA A 114 -21.94 14.82 -15.69
CA ALA A 114 -22.32 16.11 -16.26
C ALA A 114 -23.84 16.37 -16.16
N THR A 115 -24.65 15.32 -16.27
CA THR A 115 -26.12 15.40 -16.23
C THR A 115 -26.67 15.19 -14.81
N GLY A 116 -25.79 15.00 -13.82
CA GLY A 116 -26.13 14.65 -12.45
C GLY A 116 -27.04 15.68 -11.78
N LYS A 117 -28.34 15.36 -11.75
CA LYS A 117 -29.18 15.49 -10.56
C LYS A 117 -28.76 14.47 -9.50
#